data_AF-A0A2V8GTZ9-F1
#
_entry.id   AF-A0A2V8GTZ9-F1
#
_cell.length_a   1.000
_cell.length_b   1.000
_cell.length_c   1.000
_cell.angle_alpha   90.00
_cell.angle_beta   90.00
_cell.angle_gamma   90.00
#
_symmetry.space_group_name_H-M   'P 1'
#
loop_
_entity.id
_entity.type
_entity.pdbx_description
1 polymer ?
#
loop_
_entity_poly.entity_id
_entity_poly.type
_entity_poly.pdbx_seq_one_letter_code
_entity_poly.pdbx_strand_id
1 'polypeptide(L)'
;TANNHTLDAGTEGMFETHRLLAEAGIVHAGSGKNLADARLARIAVTPKGTVAAVGMYSIDASSNNRSRFTDATADLPGLNPLHVTPYNVVTAEHMQALKKIRDAIYARRPEVRFPVAPVAADEPAGRLQLFQTAFAVGPNPGDLTYEMDPTDLKGIITSVRLGKQLADFLVVAIHCHQNSFAFQAYSLDHHTPNFLIELAHQVIDNGADAFVGHGVHTLRGVEIYKGKPIFYGVSSFFYHRGTAPEITDRSAGPSSGDLVDDSLETLLTTSRFEDGKLVEVRLYPADLGQDRMRPISRSGTPSTPSPEMARRVLERLQTLSKQFGTTVSIQNGIGVIRVASKQTN
;
A
#
# COMPACT_ATOMS: atom_id res chain seq x y z
N THR A 1 1.80 -10.97 -5.69
CA THR A 1 1.74 -11.90 -4.55
C THR A 1 2.43 -11.36 -3.30
N ALA A 2 2.90 -10.10 -3.27
CA ALA A 2 3.34 -9.47 -2.02
C ALA A 2 2.14 -8.90 -1.25
N ASN A 3 1.76 -9.52 -0.13
CA ASN A 3 0.76 -8.97 0.78
C ASN A 3 0.90 -9.58 2.18
N ASN A 4 0.09 -9.07 3.11
CA ASN A 4 0.10 -9.47 4.51
C ASN A 4 -0.46 -10.89 4.79
N HIS A 5 -1.01 -11.57 3.76
CA HIS A 5 -1.57 -12.93 3.81
C HIS A 5 -0.77 -13.95 2.99
N THR A 6 0.32 -13.53 2.35
CA THR A 6 1.13 -14.39 1.46
C THR A 6 1.66 -15.63 2.16
N LEU A 7 1.84 -15.58 3.49
CA LEU A 7 2.44 -16.63 4.30
C LEU A 7 1.47 -17.20 5.35
N ASP A 8 0.16 -16.98 5.20
CA ASP A 8 -0.85 -17.52 6.14
C ASP A 8 -0.80 -19.06 6.23
N ALA A 9 -0.40 -19.73 5.14
CA ALA A 9 -0.16 -21.16 5.07
C ALA A 9 1.34 -21.52 4.98
N GLY A 10 2.20 -20.67 5.53
CA GLY A 10 3.65 -20.84 5.50
C GLY A 10 4.25 -20.69 4.10
N THR A 11 5.52 -21.06 3.97
CA THR A 11 6.28 -20.95 2.71
C THR A 11 5.78 -21.93 1.66
N GLU A 12 5.28 -23.08 2.10
CA GLU A 12 4.68 -24.13 1.29
C GLU A 12 3.40 -23.65 0.62
N GLY A 13 2.51 -22.99 1.38
CA GLY A 13 1.30 -22.37 0.82
C GLY A 13 1.61 -21.22 -0.15
N MET A 14 2.66 -20.45 0.12
CA MET A 14 3.15 -19.43 -0.82
C MET A 14 3.60 -20.05 -2.14
N PHE A 15 4.43 -21.09 -2.10
CA PHE A 15 4.92 -21.75 -3.31
C PHE A 15 3.84 -22.53 -4.05
N GLU A 16 2.86 -23.10 -3.33
CA GLU A 16 1.69 -23.72 -3.94
C GLU A 16 0.86 -22.67 -4.70
N THR A 17 0.68 -21.49 -4.12
CA THR A 17 0.05 -20.36 -4.82
C THR A 17 0.83 -19.97 -6.08
N HIS A 18 2.17 -19.94 -6.02
CA HIS A 18 3.01 -19.66 -7.21
C HIS A 18 2.81 -20.73 -8.28
N ARG A 19 2.81 -22.01 -7.91
CA ARG A 19 2.60 -23.14 -8.82
C ARG A 19 1.24 -23.04 -9.52
N LEU A 20 0.16 -22.79 -8.77
CA LEU A 20 -1.18 -22.65 -9.30
C LEU A 20 -1.32 -21.45 -10.24
N LEU A 21 -0.69 -20.32 -9.91
CA LEU A 21 -0.65 -19.14 -10.80
C LEU A 21 0.10 -19.46 -12.10
N ALA A 22 1.24 -20.16 -12.02
CA ALA A 22 2.01 -20.58 -13.19
C ALA A 22 1.22 -21.55 -14.08
N GLU A 23 0.51 -22.53 -13.50
CA GLU A 23 -0.37 -23.45 -14.23
C GLU A 23 -1.53 -22.75 -14.91
N ALA A 24 -2.06 -21.68 -14.29
CA ALA A 24 -3.07 -20.82 -14.88
C ALA A 24 -2.51 -19.83 -15.92
N GLY A 25 -1.20 -19.81 -16.16
CA GLY A 25 -0.55 -18.87 -17.07
C GLY A 25 -0.50 -17.42 -16.56
N ILE A 26 -0.64 -17.22 -15.25
CA ILE A 26 -0.66 -15.89 -14.61
C ILE A 26 0.74 -15.58 -14.07
N VAL A 27 1.41 -14.60 -14.70
CA VAL A 27 2.68 -14.06 -14.20
C VAL A 27 2.45 -13.27 -12.91
N HIS A 28 3.25 -13.52 -11.89
CA HIS A 28 3.11 -12.90 -10.57
C HIS A 28 4.44 -12.41 -10.00
N ALA A 29 4.39 -11.31 -9.23
CA ALA A 29 5.57 -10.65 -8.65
C ALA A 29 5.41 -10.35 -7.14
N GLY A 30 6.55 -10.18 -6.46
CA GLY A 30 6.64 -9.65 -5.10
C GLY A 30 6.75 -10.69 -3.97
N SER A 31 6.83 -11.96 -4.30
CA SER A 31 7.31 -12.99 -3.38
C SER A 31 8.12 -14.04 -4.14
N GLY A 32 9.04 -14.71 -3.45
CA GLY A 32 9.98 -15.61 -4.10
C GLY A 32 10.80 -16.45 -3.12
N LYS A 33 11.69 -17.27 -3.68
CA LYS A 33 12.52 -18.21 -2.91
C LYS A 33 13.63 -17.56 -2.08
N ASN A 34 13.95 -16.31 -2.39
CA ASN A 34 14.88 -15.44 -1.69
C ASN A 34 14.63 -13.99 -2.13
N LEU A 35 15.37 -13.04 -1.55
CA LEU A 35 15.18 -11.61 -1.76
C LEU A 35 15.41 -11.21 -3.22
N ALA A 36 16.41 -11.78 -3.87
CA ALA A 36 16.68 -11.51 -5.28
C ALA A 36 15.51 -11.95 -6.18
N ASP A 37 14.93 -13.12 -5.90
CA ASP A 37 13.78 -13.63 -6.62
C ASP A 37 12.49 -12.85 -6.33
N ALA A 38 12.24 -12.50 -5.06
CA ALA A 38 11.08 -11.71 -4.66
C ALA A 38 11.11 -10.29 -5.27
N ARG A 39 12.30 -9.70 -5.39
CA ARG A 39 12.54 -8.39 -6.00
C ARG A 39 12.48 -8.40 -7.52
N LEU A 40 12.57 -9.54 -8.18
CA LEU A 40 12.71 -9.58 -9.63
C LEU A 40 11.49 -8.96 -10.31
N ALA A 41 11.73 -8.09 -11.29
CA ALA A 41 10.69 -7.65 -12.20
C ALA A 41 10.24 -8.85 -13.05
N ARG A 42 8.96 -9.20 -12.95
CA ARG A 42 8.40 -10.38 -13.63
C ARG A 42 7.82 -9.96 -14.97
N ILE A 43 8.19 -10.70 -16.01
CA ILE A 43 7.91 -10.36 -17.40
C ILE A 43 6.79 -11.25 -17.93
N ALA A 44 5.81 -10.63 -18.58
CA ALA A 44 4.76 -11.28 -19.35
C ALA A 44 4.85 -10.79 -20.81
N VAL A 45 5.08 -11.72 -21.74
CA VAL A 45 5.08 -11.42 -23.18
C VAL A 45 3.67 -11.65 -23.71
N THR A 46 3.10 -10.65 -24.37
CA THR A 46 1.78 -10.73 -25.00
C THR A 46 1.91 -10.47 -26.51
N PRO A 47 0.90 -10.81 -27.33
CA PRO A 47 0.89 -10.45 -28.74
C PRO A 47 0.95 -8.94 -29.01
N LYS A 48 0.69 -8.11 -27.99
CA LYS A 48 0.65 -6.64 -28.09
C LYS A 48 1.88 -5.95 -27.48
N GLY A 49 2.84 -6.72 -26.97
CA GLY A 49 4.03 -6.21 -26.29
C GLY A 49 4.33 -6.90 -24.98
N THR A 50 5.41 -6.46 -24.35
CA THR A 50 5.98 -7.03 -23.14
C THR A 50 5.65 -6.16 -21.95
N VAL A 51 5.13 -6.77 -20.88
CA VAL A 51 4.76 -6.10 -19.63
C VAL A 51 5.63 -6.62 -18.49
N ALA A 52 6.18 -5.71 -17.70
CA ALA A 52 6.88 -6.01 -16.46
C ALA A 52 6.03 -5.64 -15.24
N ALA A 53 6.16 -6.41 -14.16
CA ALA A 53 5.57 -6.10 -12.87
C ALA A 53 6.60 -6.22 -11.74
N VAL A 54 6.62 -5.25 -10.84
CA VAL A 54 7.34 -5.31 -9.55
C VAL A 54 6.30 -5.18 -8.43
N GLY A 55 6.24 -6.18 -7.56
CA GLY A 55 5.35 -6.19 -6.40
C GLY A 55 6.14 -6.04 -5.10
N MET A 56 5.58 -5.36 -4.10
CA MET A 56 6.18 -5.25 -2.76
C MET A 56 5.13 -5.12 -1.66
N TYR A 57 5.56 -5.30 -0.41
CA TYR A 57 4.74 -5.09 0.77
C TYR A 57 5.45 -4.11 1.73
N SER A 58 4.77 -3.07 2.18
CA SER A 58 5.33 -2.15 3.18
C SER A 58 5.19 -2.71 4.60
N ILE A 59 6.31 -2.77 5.32
CA ILE A 59 6.42 -3.40 6.63
C ILE A 59 6.81 -2.36 7.65
N ASP A 60 6.05 -2.26 8.74
CA ASP A 60 6.44 -1.46 9.89
C ASP A 60 7.67 -2.07 10.57
N ALA A 61 8.82 -1.41 10.41
CA ALA A 61 10.10 -1.86 10.95
C ALA A 61 10.15 -1.90 12.49
N SER A 62 9.26 -1.15 13.15
CA SER A 62 9.13 -1.12 14.62
C SER A 62 8.21 -2.21 15.17
N SER A 63 7.47 -2.91 14.30
CA SER A 63 6.55 -3.96 14.73
C SER A 63 7.31 -5.20 15.21
N ASN A 64 7.06 -5.58 16.46
CA ASN A 64 7.53 -6.85 17.03
C ASN A 64 6.73 -8.06 16.51
N ASN A 65 5.70 -7.85 15.70
CA ASN A 65 4.88 -8.92 15.12
C ASN A 65 5.48 -9.48 13.81
N ARG A 66 6.77 -9.85 13.88
CA ARG A 66 7.51 -10.48 12.77
C ARG A 66 7.04 -11.90 12.45
N SER A 67 6.10 -12.47 13.21
CA SER A 67 5.62 -13.85 13.01
C SER A 67 4.53 -13.99 11.95
N ARG A 68 3.86 -12.89 11.55
CA ARG A 68 2.86 -12.91 10.46
C ARG A 68 3.45 -12.61 9.08
N PHE A 69 4.67 -12.07 9.03
CA PHE A 69 5.29 -11.61 7.79
C PHE A 69 6.73 -12.14 7.74
N THR A 70 7.11 -12.79 6.65
CA THR A 70 8.51 -13.17 6.44
C THR A 70 9.03 -12.43 5.24
N ASP A 71 9.97 -11.53 5.51
CA ASP A 71 10.79 -10.92 4.48
C ASP A 71 11.54 -12.01 3.75
N ALA A 72 11.58 -11.92 2.44
CA ALA A 72 12.59 -12.66 1.72
C ALA A 72 13.98 -12.15 2.16
N THR A 73 14.89 -13.04 2.48
CA THR A 73 16.29 -12.71 2.76
C THR A 73 17.18 -13.31 1.68
N ALA A 74 18.51 -13.17 1.78
CA ALA A 74 19.41 -13.84 0.84
C ALA A 74 19.17 -15.36 0.76
N ASP A 75 18.80 -15.96 1.89
CA ASP A 75 18.73 -17.41 2.07
C ASP A 75 17.33 -17.93 2.40
N LEU A 76 16.38 -17.04 2.70
CA LEU A 76 15.02 -17.42 3.09
C LEU A 76 13.96 -16.91 2.11
N PRO A 77 12.95 -17.73 1.80
CA PRO A 77 11.81 -17.33 1.00
C PRO A 77 10.95 -16.29 1.72
N GLY A 78 10.22 -15.49 0.95
CA GLY A 78 9.29 -14.52 1.52
C GLY A 78 8.86 -13.42 0.56
N LEU A 79 8.45 -12.32 1.15
CA LEU A 79 7.96 -11.11 0.49
C LEU A 79 9.12 -10.22 0.01
N ASN A 80 8.90 -9.42 -1.03
CA ASN A 80 9.75 -8.27 -1.34
C ASN A 80 9.41 -7.13 -0.37
N PRO A 81 10.25 -6.83 0.62
CA PRO A 81 9.91 -5.87 1.66
C PRO A 81 10.24 -4.45 1.22
N LEU A 82 9.40 -3.52 1.66
CA LEU A 82 9.76 -2.12 1.86
C LEU A 82 9.56 -1.80 3.33
N HIS A 83 10.64 -1.85 4.11
CA HIS A 83 10.56 -1.43 5.50
C HIS A 83 10.31 0.07 5.60
N VAL A 84 9.40 0.43 6.51
CA VAL A 84 9.09 1.81 6.85
C VAL A 84 9.12 1.98 8.37
N THR A 85 9.81 3.01 8.85
CA THR A 85 9.83 3.37 10.27
C THR A 85 8.76 4.42 10.54
N PRO A 86 7.74 4.12 11.37
CA PRO A 86 6.77 5.11 11.78
C PRO A 86 7.37 6.05 12.82
N TYR A 87 7.09 7.34 12.68
CA TYR A 87 7.40 8.37 13.65
C TYR A 87 6.11 9.05 14.11
N ASN A 88 5.91 9.08 15.42
CA ASN A 88 4.85 9.83 16.07
C ASN A 88 5.19 11.32 16.01
N VAL A 89 4.35 12.09 15.33
CA VAL A 89 4.52 13.53 15.25
C VAL A 89 4.20 14.14 16.61
N VAL A 90 5.09 15.01 17.08
CA VAL A 90 4.97 15.78 18.32
C VAL A 90 5.46 17.22 18.12
N THR A 91 5.13 18.13 19.04
CA THR A 91 5.66 19.50 18.98
C THR A 91 7.14 19.55 19.37
N ALA A 92 7.81 20.67 19.06
CA ALA A 92 9.19 20.89 19.51
C ALA A 92 9.33 20.88 21.04
N GLU A 93 8.33 21.39 21.76
CA GLU A 93 8.29 21.37 23.23
C GLU A 93 8.16 19.94 23.77
N HIS A 94 7.24 19.14 23.22
CA HIS A 94 7.11 17.72 23.56
C HIS A 94 8.42 16.97 23.31
N MET A 95 9.08 17.23 22.18
CA MET A 95 10.37 16.61 21.84
C MET A 95 11.45 16.96 22.90
N GLN A 96 11.53 18.21 23.33
CA GLN A 96 12.46 18.61 24.39
C GLN A 96 12.15 17.90 25.72
N ALA A 97 10.87 17.77 26.09
CA ALA A 97 10.46 17.04 27.28
C ALA A 97 10.85 15.55 27.21
N LEU A 98 10.60 14.90 26.07
CA LEU A 98 10.99 13.51 25.83
C LEU A 98 12.51 13.31 25.91
N LYS A 99 13.30 14.23 25.34
CA LYS A 99 14.78 14.22 25.45
C LYS A 99 15.24 14.36 26.89
N LYS A 100 14.64 15.26 27.68
CA LYS A 100 14.94 15.38 29.12
C LYS A 100 14.69 14.08 29.89
N ILE A 101 13.57 13.40 29.62
CA ILE A 101 13.25 12.10 30.23
C ILE A 101 14.29 11.05 29.84
N ARG A 102 14.61 10.94 28.54
CA ARG A 102 15.64 10.01 28.04
C ARG A 102 16.98 10.27 28.73
N ASP A 103 17.44 11.51 28.74
CA ASP A 103 18.77 11.88 29.22
C ASP A 103 18.91 11.60 30.74
N ALA A 104 17.86 11.91 31.52
CA ALA A 104 17.82 11.59 32.95
C ALA A 104 17.91 10.07 33.21
N ILE A 105 17.29 9.25 32.37
CA ILE A 105 17.37 7.78 32.47
C ILE A 105 18.74 7.28 32.02
N TYR A 106 19.27 7.79 30.91
CA TYR A 106 20.58 7.40 30.38
C TYR A 106 21.75 7.81 31.28
N ALA A 107 21.58 8.87 32.08
CA ALA A 107 22.56 9.24 33.11
C ALA A 107 22.78 8.12 34.15
N ARG A 108 21.81 7.22 34.34
CA ARG A 108 21.87 6.08 35.26
C ARG A 108 22.54 4.83 34.67
N ARG A 109 22.98 4.86 33.41
CA ARG A 109 23.69 3.72 32.76
C ARG A 109 24.85 3.14 33.58
N PRO A 110 25.68 3.93 34.29
CA PRO A 110 26.75 3.38 35.12
C PRO A 110 26.29 2.50 36.29
N GLU A 111 25.00 2.51 36.66
CA GLU A 111 24.46 1.74 37.78
C GLU A 111 24.32 0.24 37.48
N VAL A 112 24.39 -0.18 36.22
CA VAL A 112 24.20 -1.59 35.80
C VAL A 112 25.44 -2.17 35.13
N ARG A 113 25.61 -3.50 35.26
CA ARG A 113 26.75 -4.24 34.70
C ARG A 113 26.77 -4.26 33.16
N PHE A 114 25.60 -4.28 32.53
CA PHE A 114 25.44 -4.33 31.08
C PHE A 114 24.44 -3.25 30.62
N PRO A 115 24.86 -1.97 30.54
CA PRO A 115 23.98 -0.90 30.13
C PRO A 115 23.65 -1.01 28.64
N VAL A 116 22.50 -0.46 28.25
CA VAL A 116 22.19 -0.20 26.82
C VAL A 116 23.27 0.68 26.19
N ALA A 117 23.36 0.66 24.85
CA ALA A 117 24.28 1.50 24.08
C ALA A 117 24.10 3.00 24.42
N PRO A 118 25.16 3.83 24.30
CA PRO A 118 25.02 5.28 24.46
C PRO A 118 24.11 5.86 23.37
N VAL A 119 23.55 7.04 23.64
CA VAL A 119 22.88 7.82 22.58
C VAL A 119 23.92 8.16 21.51
N ALA A 120 23.57 7.96 20.25
CA ALA A 120 24.44 8.25 19.12
C ALA A 120 24.77 9.76 19.07
N ALA A 121 26.02 10.10 18.76
CA ALA A 121 26.48 11.50 18.75
C ALA A 121 25.86 12.33 17.61
N ASP A 122 25.35 11.66 16.59
CA ASP A 122 24.80 12.20 15.34
C ASP A 122 23.27 12.09 15.27
N GLU A 123 22.57 11.96 16.41
CA GLU A 123 21.11 11.98 16.44
C GLU A 123 20.57 13.28 15.80
N PRO A 124 19.72 13.19 14.76
CA PRO A 124 19.15 14.37 14.13
C PRO A 124 18.29 15.19 15.12
N ALA A 125 18.41 16.52 15.10
CA ALA A 125 17.80 17.40 16.10
C ALA A 125 16.29 17.18 16.31
N GLY A 126 15.56 16.85 15.24
CA GLY A 126 14.11 16.64 15.23
C GLY A 126 13.64 15.18 15.25
N ARG A 127 14.54 14.20 15.41
CA ARG A 127 14.22 12.78 15.52
C ARG A 127 14.61 12.27 16.90
N LEU A 128 13.85 11.31 17.41
CA LEU A 128 14.14 10.64 18.69
C LEU A 128 13.61 9.22 18.64
N GLN A 129 14.45 8.24 18.98
CA GLN A 129 13.98 6.90 19.29
C GLN A 129 14.05 6.69 20.81
N LEU A 130 12.89 6.44 21.42
CA LEU A 130 12.76 6.26 22.86
C LEU A 130 11.85 5.07 23.14
N PHE A 131 12.32 4.09 23.91
CA PHE A 131 11.57 2.89 24.28
C PHE A 131 10.93 2.17 23.07
N GLN A 132 11.71 1.97 22.00
CA GLN A 132 11.26 1.38 20.72
C GLN A 132 10.20 2.20 19.95
N THR A 133 9.86 3.40 20.41
CA THR A 133 8.96 4.32 19.73
C THR A 133 9.76 5.45 19.09
N ALA A 134 9.49 5.77 17.83
CA ALA A 134 10.12 6.88 17.13
C ALA A 134 9.22 8.12 17.16
N PHE A 135 9.83 9.31 17.28
CA PHE A 135 9.17 10.61 17.31
C PHE A 135 9.79 11.57 16.30
N ALA A 136 8.96 12.41 15.70
CA ALA A 136 9.38 13.49 14.79
C ALA A 136 8.70 14.80 15.16
N VAL A 137 9.40 15.92 14.97
CA VAL A 137 8.79 17.25 15.16
C VAL A 137 7.89 17.59 13.97
N GLY A 138 6.66 18.03 14.25
CA GLY A 138 5.72 18.50 13.25
C GLY A 138 4.54 19.26 13.84
N PRO A 139 3.63 19.78 12.98
CA PRO A 139 2.60 20.71 13.41
C PRO A 139 1.45 20.05 14.19
N ASN A 140 1.17 18.77 13.94
CA ASN A 140 -0.01 18.08 14.46
C ASN A 140 0.42 16.88 15.30
N PRO A 141 0.42 17.00 16.64
CA PRO A 141 0.70 15.86 17.50
C PRO A 141 -0.28 14.70 17.27
N GLY A 142 0.24 13.48 17.14
CA GLY A 142 -0.55 12.28 16.88
C GLY A 142 -0.65 11.88 15.41
N ASP A 143 -0.22 12.74 14.48
CA ASP A 143 0.02 12.31 13.09
C ASP A 143 1.15 11.28 13.06
N LEU A 144 1.14 10.41 12.04
CA LEU A 144 2.24 9.51 11.72
C LEU A 144 2.93 9.98 10.44
N THR A 145 4.26 10.03 10.51
CA THR A 145 5.11 10.14 9.33
C THR A 145 6.01 8.92 9.23
N TYR A 146 6.46 8.59 8.02
CA TYR A 146 7.19 7.37 7.76
C TYR A 146 8.48 7.67 7.03
N GLU A 147 9.51 6.90 7.33
CA GLU A 147 10.78 6.91 6.62
C GLU A 147 11.01 5.53 6.01
N MET A 148 11.27 5.48 4.70
CA MET A 148 11.58 4.22 4.00
C MET A 148 13.00 3.78 4.32
N ASP A 149 13.22 2.48 4.50
CA ASP A 149 14.56 1.92 4.56
C ASP A 149 15.28 2.16 3.22
N PRO A 150 16.45 2.84 3.23
CA PRO A 150 17.14 3.23 2.01
C PRO A 150 17.72 2.02 1.25
N THR A 151 18.02 0.91 1.93
CA THR A 151 18.53 -0.31 1.30
C THR A 151 17.41 -1.01 0.52
N ASP A 152 16.22 -1.09 1.11
CA ASP A 152 15.04 -1.63 0.45
C ASP A 152 14.64 -0.81 -0.76
N LEU A 153 14.52 0.52 -0.58
CA LEU A 153 14.20 1.45 -1.65
C LEU A 153 15.20 1.31 -2.81
N LYS A 154 16.51 1.28 -2.53
CA LYS A 154 17.54 1.08 -3.56
C LYS A 154 17.36 -0.25 -4.30
N GLY A 155 17.04 -1.32 -3.60
CA GLY A 155 16.76 -2.63 -4.19
C GLY A 155 15.56 -2.58 -5.14
N ILE A 156 14.46 -1.98 -4.70
CA ILE A 156 13.23 -1.80 -5.49
C ILE A 156 13.49 -0.96 -6.75
N ILE A 157 14.18 0.17 -6.61
CA ILE A 157 14.53 1.03 -7.75
C ILE A 157 15.43 0.29 -8.76
N THR A 158 16.33 -0.57 -8.29
CA THR A 158 17.15 -1.42 -9.17
C THR A 158 16.25 -2.37 -9.97
N SER A 159 15.29 -3.04 -9.32
CA SER A 159 14.33 -3.92 -10.00
C SER A 159 13.49 -3.20 -11.04
N VAL A 160 13.03 -1.97 -10.74
CA VAL A 160 12.25 -1.15 -11.68
C VAL A 160 13.08 -0.82 -12.91
N ARG A 161 14.32 -0.34 -12.73
CA ARG A 161 15.21 -0.01 -13.85
C ARG A 161 15.51 -1.22 -14.73
N LEU A 162 15.81 -2.38 -14.12
CA LEU A 162 16.06 -3.63 -14.85
C LEU A 162 14.81 -4.11 -15.59
N GLY A 163 13.65 -4.09 -14.94
CA GLY A 163 12.39 -4.50 -15.55
C GLY A 163 12.03 -3.62 -16.76
N LYS A 164 12.24 -2.30 -16.65
CA LYS A 164 11.91 -1.37 -17.73
C LYS A 164 12.83 -1.54 -18.94
N GLN A 165 14.08 -1.98 -18.77
CA GLN A 165 14.95 -2.31 -19.90
C GLN A 165 14.44 -3.49 -20.73
N LEU A 166 13.59 -4.34 -20.16
CA LEU A 166 13.12 -5.58 -20.76
C LEU A 166 11.64 -5.56 -21.17
N ALA A 167 10.93 -4.46 -20.93
CA ALA A 167 9.49 -4.37 -21.16
C ALA A 167 9.05 -3.03 -21.77
N ASP A 168 8.04 -3.11 -22.63
CA ASP A 168 7.39 -1.94 -23.21
C ASP A 168 6.64 -1.13 -22.13
N PHE A 169 6.06 -1.84 -21.16
CA PHE A 169 5.29 -1.25 -20.06
C PHE A 169 5.67 -1.87 -18.71
N LEU A 170 5.88 -1.05 -17.67
CA LEU A 170 6.16 -1.53 -16.31
C LEU A 170 5.14 -1.02 -15.30
N VAL A 171 4.57 -1.94 -14.52
CA VAL A 171 3.69 -1.63 -13.39
C VAL A 171 4.41 -1.91 -12.07
N VAL A 172 4.35 -0.96 -11.14
CA VAL A 172 4.75 -1.18 -9.76
C VAL A 172 3.52 -1.28 -8.89
N ALA A 173 3.43 -2.34 -8.07
CA ALA A 173 2.34 -2.55 -7.14
C ALA A 173 2.85 -2.69 -5.70
N ILE A 174 2.14 -2.09 -4.75
CA ILE A 174 2.42 -2.20 -3.32
C ILE A 174 1.16 -2.55 -2.54
N HIS A 175 1.32 -3.49 -1.62
CA HIS A 175 0.36 -3.73 -0.56
C HIS A 175 0.79 -2.95 0.69
N CYS A 176 -0.09 -2.10 1.25
CA CYS A 176 0.23 -1.13 2.28
C CYS A 176 -0.94 -0.96 3.27
N HIS A 177 -0.62 -0.94 4.56
CA HIS A 177 -1.57 -0.80 5.69
C HIS A 177 -1.31 0.43 6.57
N GLN A 178 -0.31 1.24 6.23
CA GLN A 178 0.16 2.34 7.08
C GLN A 178 -0.94 3.41 7.26
N ASN A 179 -1.22 3.72 8.54
CA ASN A 179 -2.19 4.72 9.02
C ASN A 179 -1.61 6.14 8.96
N SER A 180 -2.48 7.16 8.95
CA SER A 180 -2.03 8.55 9.13
C SER A 180 -1.94 8.99 10.59
N PHE A 181 -2.50 8.23 11.54
CA PHE A 181 -2.60 8.65 12.94
C PHE A 181 -2.15 7.57 13.93
N ALA A 182 -1.45 7.97 14.99
CA ALA A 182 -0.95 7.11 16.06
C ALA A 182 -2.07 6.55 16.96
N PHE A 183 -3.21 7.22 16.98
CA PHE A 183 -4.41 6.83 17.72
C PHE A 183 -5.39 5.98 16.88
N GLN A 184 -4.95 5.48 15.71
CA GLN A 184 -5.73 4.63 14.84
C GLN A 184 -5.18 3.19 14.85
N ALA A 185 -6.03 2.23 15.21
CA ALA A 185 -5.64 0.82 15.32
C ALA A 185 -5.67 0.06 13.99
N TYR A 186 -6.48 0.50 13.01
CA TYR A 186 -6.61 -0.16 11.70
C TYR A 186 -6.88 0.86 10.59
N SER A 187 -6.24 0.66 9.43
CA SER A 187 -6.35 1.59 8.31
C SER A 187 -7.64 1.34 7.53
N LEU A 188 -8.70 2.08 7.87
CA LEU A 188 -9.76 2.45 6.94
C LEU A 188 -9.56 3.91 6.48
N ASP A 189 -8.30 4.33 6.41
CA ASP A 189 -7.93 5.72 6.17
C ASP A 189 -7.85 6.03 4.67
N HIS A 190 -8.54 7.09 4.27
CA HIS A 190 -8.51 7.62 2.91
C HIS A 190 -7.35 8.58 2.64
N HIS A 191 -6.65 9.03 3.68
CA HIS A 191 -5.45 9.85 3.55
C HIS A 191 -4.29 9.00 3.02
N THR A 192 -3.47 9.60 2.16
CA THR A 192 -2.33 8.91 1.53
C THR A 192 -1.06 9.24 2.32
N PRO A 193 -0.38 8.25 2.93
CA PRO A 193 0.86 8.48 3.67
C PRO A 193 1.96 9.06 2.76
N ASN A 194 2.73 10.01 3.30
CA ASN A 194 3.75 10.73 2.52
C ASN A 194 4.77 9.80 1.86
N PHE A 195 5.23 8.74 2.54
CA PHE A 195 6.18 7.79 1.95
C PHE A 195 5.63 7.08 0.72
N LEU A 196 4.31 6.89 0.65
CA LEU A 196 3.66 6.22 -0.48
C LEU A 196 3.66 7.13 -1.72
N ILE A 197 3.45 8.44 -1.52
CA ILE A 197 3.60 9.47 -2.55
C ILE A 197 5.05 9.51 -3.04
N GLU A 198 5.99 9.59 -2.10
CA GLU A 198 7.42 9.62 -2.41
C GLU A 198 7.86 8.37 -3.19
N LEU A 199 7.47 7.18 -2.74
CA LEU A 199 7.75 5.92 -3.43
C LEU A 199 7.18 5.91 -4.85
N ALA A 200 5.92 6.30 -5.02
CA ALA A 200 5.25 6.32 -6.32
C ALA A 200 5.98 7.24 -7.31
N HIS A 201 6.37 8.43 -6.87
CA HIS A 201 7.17 9.37 -7.66
C HIS A 201 8.54 8.79 -7.99
N GLN A 202 9.25 8.23 -7.01
CA GLN A 202 10.57 7.64 -7.22
C GLN A 202 10.54 6.48 -8.22
N VAL A 203 9.56 5.58 -8.17
CA VAL A 203 9.52 4.45 -9.12
C VAL A 203 9.13 4.90 -10.54
N ILE A 204 8.24 5.89 -10.68
CA ILE A 204 7.92 6.48 -12.00
C ILE A 204 9.14 7.18 -12.58
N ASP A 205 9.86 7.96 -11.76
CA ASP A 205 11.09 8.65 -12.17
C ASP A 205 12.19 7.68 -12.61
N ASN A 206 12.09 6.41 -12.22
CA ASN A 206 13.03 5.35 -12.55
C ASN A 206 12.53 4.34 -13.58
N GLY A 207 11.38 4.60 -14.21
CA GLY A 207 10.92 3.87 -15.40
C GLY A 207 9.57 3.18 -15.28
N ALA A 208 8.89 3.23 -14.13
CA ALA A 208 7.53 2.72 -14.03
C ALA A 208 6.55 3.54 -14.87
N ASP A 209 5.64 2.86 -15.57
CA ASP A 209 4.59 3.47 -16.37
C ASP A 209 3.27 3.61 -15.63
N ALA A 210 3.10 2.89 -14.52
CA ALA A 210 1.98 3.02 -13.60
C ALA A 210 2.36 2.56 -12.18
N PHE A 211 1.68 3.12 -11.18
CA PHE A 211 1.79 2.72 -9.79
C PHE A 211 0.43 2.35 -9.20
N VAL A 212 0.37 1.24 -8.45
CA VAL A 212 -0.87 0.73 -7.84
C VAL A 212 -0.65 0.38 -6.36
N GLY A 213 -1.23 1.16 -5.47
CA GLY A 213 -1.37 0.86 -4.06
C GLY A 213 -2.69 0.14 -3.76
N HIS A 214 -2.64 -0.83 -2.86
CA HIS A 214 -3.80 -1.49 -2.26
C HIS A 214 -3.46 -1.92 -0.82
N GLY A 215 -4.40 -2.55 -0.12
CA GLY A 215 -4.20 -3.08 1.24
C GLY A 215 -5.05 -2.39 2.31
N VAL A 216 -5.18 -1.06 2.28
CA VAL A 216 -5.97 -0.29 3.27
C VAL A 216 -7.49 -0.50 3.22
N HIS A 217 -7.97 -1.41 2.38
CA HIS A 217 -9.40 -1.73 2.22
C HIS A 217 -10.30 -0.50 2.05
N THR A 218 -9.77 0.60 1.54
CA THR A 218 -10.50 1.83 1.23
C THR A 218 -9.88 2.46 -0.01
N LEU A 219 -10.60 3.43 -0.56
CA LEU A 219 -10.13 4.19 -1.70
C LEU A 219 -9.21 5.33 -1.24
N ARG A 220 -8.10 5.53 -1.96
CA ARG A 220 -7.24 6.72 -1.84
C ARG A 220 -7.25 7.49 -3.16
N GLY A 221 -6.69 8.70 -3.15
CA GLY A 221 -6.69 9.58 -4.33
C GLY A 221 -5.96 8.97 -5.54
N VAL A 222 -6.25 9.54 -6.71
CA VAL A 222 -5.58 9.24 -7.97
C VAL A 222 -4.76 10.44 -8.38
N GLU A 223 -3.54 10.20 -8.88
CA GLU A 223 -2.63 11.23 -9.37
C GLU A 223 -2.18 10.92 -10.80
N ILE A 224 -2.03 11.97 -11.61
CA ILE A 224 -1.30 11.89 -12.89
C ILE A 224 0.05 12.58 -12.72
N TYR A 225 1.08 11.80 -12.40
CA TYR A 225 2.45 12.30 -12.19
C TYR A 225 3.28 12.08 -13.46
N LYS A 226 3.83 13.16 -14.03
CA LYS A 226 4.61 13.13 -15.29
C LYS A 226 3.93 12.37 -16.44
N GLY A 227 2.60 12.45 -16.51
CA GLY A 227 1.80 11.76 -17.53
C GLY A 227 1.66 10.25 -17.31
N LYS A 228 1.94 9.75 -16.10
CA LYS A 228 1.74 8.35 -15.69
C LYS A 228 0.70 8.30 -14.56
N PRO A 229 -0.17 7.27 -14.52
CA PRO A 229 -1.20 7.17 -13.52
C PRO A 229 -0.66 6.53 -12.23
N ILE A 230 -1.02 7.13 -11.10
CA ILE A 230 -0.78 6.61 -9.76
C ILE A 230 -2.15 6.40 -9.10
N PHE A 231 -2.39 5.17 -8.64
CA PHE A 231 -3.55 4.83 -7.84
C PHE A 231 -3.08 4.52 -6.42
N TYR A 232 -3.33 5.39 -5.45
CA TYR A 232 -2.78 5.21 -4.10
C TYR A 232 -3.51 4.13 -3.27
N GLY A 233 -4.72 3.75 -3.68
CA GLY A 233 -5.57 2.78 -2.98
C GLY A 233 -6.79 2.45 -3.81
N VAL A 234 -6.81 1.25 -4.39
CA VAL A 234 -7.95 0.74 -5.19
C VAL A 234 -8.93 -0.13 -4.39
N SER A 235 -8.71 -0.25 -3.07
CA SER A 235 -9.45 -1.13 -2.15
C SER A 235 -9.34 -2.63 -2.51
N SER A 236 -10.25 -3.45 -1.98
CA SER A 236 -10.31 -4.91 -2.14
C SER A 236 -11.07 -5.30 -3.39
N PHE A 237 -10.48 -6.07 -4.32
CA PHE A 237 -11.25 -6.56 -5.47
C PHE A 237 -12.23 -7.67 -5.07
N PHE A 238 -11.84 -8.55 -4.16
CA PHE A 238 -12.75 -9.49 -3.50
C PHE A 238 -12.57 -9.35 -1.99
N TYR A 239 -13.65 -9.40 -1.22
CA TYR A 239 -13.59 -9.22 0.24
C TYR A 239 -14.51 -10.18 0.99
N HIS A 240 -14.05 -11.41 1.20
CA HIS A 240 -14.81 -12.40 1.98
C HIS A 240 -14.86 -11.99 3.46
N ARG A 241 -16.04 -11.63 3.93
CA ARG A 241 -16.31 -11.34 5.34
C ARG A 241 -16.90 -12.55 6.04
N GLY A 242 -16.31 -12.87 7.19
CA GLY A 242 -16.81 -13.86 8.13
C GLY A 242 -16.21 -15.24 7.91
N THR A 243 -16.18 -16.01 9.00
CA THR A 243 -16.26 -17.46 8.90
C THR A 243 -17.51 -17.80 8.10
N ALA A 244 -17.48 -18.86 7.27
CA ALA A 244 -18.74 -19.51 6.94
C ALA A 244 -19.46 -19.72 8.28
N PRO A 245 -20.73 -19.27 8.45
CA PRO A 245 -21.41 -19.40 9.72
C PRO A 245 -21.18 -20.83 10.18
N GLU A 246 -20.61 -20.99 11.38
CA GLU A 246 -20.33 -22.32 11.90
C GLU A 246 -21.67 -23.04 11.85
N ILE A 247 -21.77 -24.10 11.05
CA ILE A 247 -23.06 -24.77 10.78
C ILE A 247 -23.70 -25.25 12.12
N THR A 248 -22.88 -25.33 13.16
CA THR A 248 -23.16 -25.69 14.55
C THR A 248 -23.63 -24.53 15.44
N ASP A 249 -23.33 -23.26 15.13
CA ASP A 249 -23.77 -22.10 15.93
C ASP A 249 -24.63 -21.13 15.11
N ARG A 250 -25.94 -21.35 15.20
CA ARG A 250 -26.96 -20.52 14.55
C ARG A 250 -27.25 -19.20 15.28
N SER A 251 -26.60 -18.93 16.42
CA SER A 251 -26.82 -17.70 17.20
C SER A 251 -26.06 -16.49 16.62
N ALA A 252 -25.03 -16.73 15.81
CA ALA A 252 -24.30 -15.69 15.10
C ALA A 252 -25.08 -15.23 13.86
N GLY A 253 -25.91 -14.19 14.02
CA GLY A 253 -26.53 -13.48 12.90
C GLY A 253 -25.49 -12.70 12.08
N PRO A 254 -25.76 -12.40 10.79
CA PRO A 254 -24.93 -11.48 10.02
C PRO A 254 -24.86 -10.14 10.76
N SER A 255 -23.65 -9.60 10.95
CA SER A 255 -23.48 -8.33 11.65
C SER A 255 -24.32 -7.24 10.97
N SER A 256 -25.39 -6.82 11.62
CA SER A 256 -26.21 -5.67 11.21
C SER A 256 -25.56 -4.42 11.79
N GLY A 257 -24.78 -3.73 10.98
CA GLY A 257 -24.34 -2.37 11.28
C GLY A 257 -24.93 -1.44 10.24
N ASP A 258 -25.59 -0.38 10.70
CA ASP A 258 -26.16 0.69 9.84
C ASP A 258 -25.10 1.58 9.19
N LEU A 259 -23.81 1.28 9.42
CA LEU A 259 -22.69 2.03 8.89
C LEU A 259 -22.34 1.55 7.48
N VAL A 260 -22.23 2.53 6.58
CA VAL A 260 -21.54 2.38 5.30
C VAL A 260 -20.11 1.94 5.62
N ASP A 261 -19.79 0.74 5.19
CA ASP A 261 -18.47 0.17 5.28
C ASP A 261 -17.70 0.38 3.98
N ASP A 262 -16.80 1.36 3.98
CA ASP A 262 -16.04 1.76 2.78
C ASP A 262 -15.14 0.62 2.23
N SER A 263 -14.93 -0.46 3.00
CA SER A 263 -14.24 -1.66 2.51
C SER A 263 -15.06 -2.56 1.61
N LEU A 264 -16.36 -2.27 1.48
CA LEU A 264 -17.23 -2.92 0.50
C LEU A 264 -17.30 -2.14 -0.82
N GLU A 265 -16.47 -1.12 -0.97
CA GLU A 265 -16.30 -0.36 -2.20
C GLU A 265 -14.97 -0.73 -2.85
N THR A 266 -14.98 -0.93 -4.16
CA THR A 266 -13.76 -1.22 -4.92
C THR A 266 -13.71 -0.44 -6.22
N LEU A 267 -12.50 -0.26 -6.75
CA LEU A 267 -12.26 0.51 -7.95
C LEU A 267 -11.53 -0.34 -8.99
N LEU A 268 -12.21 -0.66 -10.08
CA LEU A 268 -11.55 -1.16 -11.27
C LEU A 268 -11.09 0.02 -12.12
N THR A 269 -9.90 -0.06 -12.67
CA THR A 269 -9.33 1.04 -13.47
C THR A 269 -8.86 0.54 -14.82
N THR A 270 -8.97 1.39 -15.83
CA THR A 270 -8.33 1.18 -17.13
C THR A 270 -7.54 2.43 -17.47
N SER A 271 -6.32 2.23 -17.96
CA SER A 271 -5.45 3.31 -18.42
C SER A 271 -5.15 3.09 -19.89
N ARG A 272 -5.51 4.06 -20.72
CA ARG A 272 -5.35 4.00 -22.18
C ARG A 272 -4.16 4.84 -22.59
N PHE A 273 -3.24 4.20 -23.32
CA PHE A 273 -2.05 4.82 -23.85
C PHE A 273 -2.11 4.87 -25.37
N GLU A 274 -1.64 5.96 -25.96
CA GLU A 274 -1.43 6.16 -27.40
C GLU A 274 0.01 6.64 -27.60
N ASP A 275 0.76 6.00 -28.50
CA ASP A 275 2.17 6.32 -28.77
C ASP A 275 3.04 6.46 -27.51
N GLY A 276 2.82 5.55 -26.54
CA GLY A 276 3.54 5.52 -25.26
C GLY A 276 3.11 6.58 -24.23
N LYS A 277 2.12 7.42 -24.56
CA LYS A 277 1.61 8.49 -23.69
C LYS A 277 0.24 8.13 -23.13
N LEU A 278 0.03 8.37 -21.84
CA LEU A 278 -1.29 8.22 -21.23
C LEU A 278 -2.23 9.29 -21.79
N VAL A 279 -3.40 8.88 -22.26
CA VAL A 279 -4.42 9.80 -22.82
C VAL A 279 -5.72 9.80 -22.03
N GLU A 280 -6.07 8.68 -21.39
CA GLU A 280 -7.31 8.56 -20.62
C GLU A 280 -7.16 7.51 -19.51
N VAL A 281 -7.71 7.82 -18.33
CA VAL A 281 -7.97 6.84 -17.28
C VAL A 281 -9.47 6.78 -17.03
N ARG A 282 -10.01 5.56 -16.97
CA ARG A 282 -11.40 5.32 -16.53
C ARG A 282 -11.42 4.59 -15.21
N LEU A 283 -12.34 5.02 -14.34
CA LEU A 283 -12.52 4.57 -12.96
C LEU A 283 -13.94 3.98 -12.85
N TYR A 284 -14.02 2.70 -12.54
CA TYR A 284 -15.26 1.93 -12.46
C TYR A 284 -15.48 1.48 -11.01
N PRO A 285 -16.38 2.14 -10.26
CA PRO A 285 -16.78 1.67 -8.95
C PRO A 285 -17.44 0.30 -9.04
N ALA A 286 -17.19 -0.56 -8.05
CA ALA A 286 -17.90 -1.81 -7.86
C ALA A 286 -18.35 -1.98 -6.40
N ASP A 287 -19.46 -2.69 -6.24
CA ASP A 287 -20.11 -2.94 -4.97
C ASP A 287 -19.87 -4.38 -4.51
N LEU A 288 -19.31 -4.54 -3.30
CA LEU A 288 -19.04 -5.84 -2.68
C LEU A 288 -20.15 -6.31 -1.72
N GLY A 289 -21.28 -5.60 -1.66
CA GLY A 289 -22.43 -5.94 -0.81
C GLY A 289 -22.72 -4.88 0.24
N GLN A 290 -22.62 -3.61 -0.12
CA GLN A 290 -22.84 -2.46 0.74
C GLN A 290 -24.22 -2.48 1.41
N ASP A 291 -25.24 -2.93 0.66
CA ASP A 291 -26.63 -3.03 1.12
C ASP A 291 -26.87 -4.13 2.16
N ARG A 292 -25.90 -5.06 2.31
CA ARG A 292 -25.98 -6.25 3.18
C ARG A 292 -27.18 -7.16 2.91
N MET A 293 -27.79 -7.05 1.72
CA MET A 293 -28.95 -7.86 1.31
C MET A 293 -28.54 -9.14 0.58
N ARG A 294 -27.26 -9.24 0.20
CA ARG A 294 -26.72 -10.38 -0.55
C ARG A 294 -26.61 -11.61 0.35
N PRO A 295 -26.89 -12.82 -0.18
CA PRO A 295 -26.58 -14.05 0.55
C PRO A 295 -25.08 -14.14 0.84
N ILE A 296 -24.71 -14.82 1.93
CA ILE A 296 -23.31 -14.98 2.37
C ILE A 296 -22.41 -15.49 1.24
N SER A 297 -22.90 -16.41 0.39
CA SER A 297 -22.17 -16.94 -0.77
C SER A 297 -21.81 -15.90 -1.84
N ARG A 298 -22.42 -14.71 -1.79
CA ARG A 298 -22.15 -13.58 -2.69
C ARG A 298 -21.63 -12.35 -1.95
N SER A 299 -21.42 -12.45 -0.63
CA SER A 299 -20.84 -11.38 0.18
C SER A 299 -19.38 -11.20 -0.20
N GLY A 300 -18.96 -9.97 -0.49
CA GLY A 300 -17.58 -9.70 -0.90
C GLY A 300 -17.28 -9.89 -2.38
N THR A 301 -18.26 -10.37 -3.17
CA THR A 301 -18.12 -10.56 -4.62
C THR A 301 -18.50 -9.27 -5.35
N PRO A 302 -17.65 -8.75 -6.26
CA PRO A 302 -17.96 -7.58 -7.07
C PRO A 302 -19.26 -7.70 -7.86
N SER A 303 -20.04 -6.63 -7.84
CA SER A 303 -21.10 -6.40 -8.80
C SER A 303 -21.14 -4.94 -9.24
N THR A 304 -21.91 -4.68 -10.29
CA THR A 304 -22.28 -3.32 -10.68
C THR A 304 -22.97 -2.62 -9.49
N PRO A 305 -22.52 -1.42 -9.10
CA PRO A 305 -23.15 -0.63 -8.04
C PRO A 305 -24.46 0.02 -8.51
N SER A 306 -25.29 0.49 -7.58
CA SER A 306 -26.39 1.39 -7.93
C SER A 306 -25.86 2.72 -8.47
N PRO A 307 -26.64 3.49 -9.27
CA PRO A 307 -26.23 4.81 -9.74
C PRO A 307 -25.83 5.77 -8.60
N GLU A 308 -26.53 5.71 -7.47
CA GLU A 308 -26.29 6.53 -6.28
C GLU A 308 -24.95 6.16 -5.62
N MET A 309 -24.69 4.87 -5.47
CA MET A 309 -23.40 4.38 -4.95
C MET A 309 -22.25 4.75 -5.88
N ALA A 310 -22.40 4.53 -7.19
CA ALA A 310 -21.39 4.89 -8.17
C ALA A 310 -21.05 6.38 -8.08
N ARG A 311 -22.07 7.25 -8.01
CA ARG A 311 -21.90 8.69 -7.87
C ARG A 311 -21.15 9.04 -6.58
N ARG A 312 -21.58 8.51 -5.43
CA ARG A 312 -20.95 8.76 -4.12
C ARG A 312 -19.46 8.38 -4.11
N VAL A 313 -19.15 7.19 -4.62
CA VAL A 313 -17.76 6.69 -4.71
C VAL A 313 -16.90 7.61 -5.58
N LEU A 314 -17.43 8.03 -6.73
CA LEU A 314 -16.69 8.90 -7.66
C LEU A 314 -16.53 10.33 -7.15
N GLU A 315 -17.52 10.89 -6.45
CA GLU A 315 -17.42 12.22 -5.80
C GLU A 315 -16.40 12.20 -4.64
N ARG A 316 -16.32 11.09 -3.92
CA ARG A 316 -15.25 10.86 -2.93
C ARG A 316 -13.89 10.82 -3.61
N LEU A 317 -13.72 10.05 -4.68
CA LEU A 317 -12.48 10.00 -5.46
C LEU A 317 -12.09 11.36 -6.04
N GLN A 318 -13.05 12.17 -6.51
CA GLN A 318 -12.80 13.55 -6.91
C GLN A 318 -12.16 14.34 -5.77
N THR A 319 -12.75 14.27 -4.56
CA THR A 319 -12.25 14.99 -3.38
C THR A 319 -10.85 14.54 -2.98
N LEU A 320 -10.61 13.22 -2.92
CA LEU A 320 -9.32 12.65 -2.55
C LEU A 320 -8.22 12.95 -3.59
N SER A 321 -8.59 13.11 -4.86
CA SER A 321 -7.64 13.36 -5.96
C SER A 321 -7.29 14.85 -6.13
N LYS A 322 -8.06 15.77 -5.53
CA LYS A 322 -7.81 17.24 -5.62
C LYS A 322 -6.43 17.64 -5.10
N GLN A 323 -5.96 16.99 -4.03
CA GLN A 323 -4.63 17.29 -3.45
C GLN A 323 -3.48 17.05 -4.44
N PHE A 324 -3.70 16.19 -5.44
CA PHE A 324 -2.73 15.88 -6.49
C PHE A 324 -2.98 16.65 -7.79
N GLY A 325 -3.86 17.67 -7.78
CA GLY A 325 -4.23 18.44 -8.96
C GLY A 325 -4.97 17.63 -10.04
N THR A 326 -5.47 16.44 -9.71
CA THR A 326 -6.10 15.55 -10.70
C THR A 326 -7.61 15.79 -10.76
N THR A 327 -8.11 16.08 -11.96
CA THR A 327 -9.53 16.30 -12.20
C THR A 327 -10.20 15.02 -12.70
N VAL A 328 -11.14 14.48 -11.93
CA VAL A 328 -11.98 13.35 -12.32
C VAL A 328 -13.34 13.90 -12.78
N SER A 329 -13.74 13.64 -14.02
CA SER A 329 -15.10 13.93 -14.51
C SER A 329 -15.99 12.70 -14.36
N ILE A 330 -17.29 12.87 -14.07
CA ILE A 330 -18.23 11.74 -13.93
C ILE A 330 -19.12 11.69 -15.17
N GLN A 331 -19.09 10.56 -15.89
CA GLN A 331 -19.84 10.34 -17.13
C GLN A 331 -20.55 8.98 -17.04
N ASN A 332 -21.88 8.97 -16.97
CA ASN A 332 -22.69 7.74 -16.93
C ASN A 332 -22.24 6.73 -15.85
N GLY A 333 -21.93 7.22 -14.64
CA GLY A 333 -21.48 6.37 -13.53
C GLY A 333 -20.02 5.91 -13.62
N ILE A 334 -19.23 6.48 -14.54
CA ILE A 334 -17.80 6.19 -14.73
C ILE A 334 -17.00 7.47 -14.45
N GLY A 335 -15.92 7.35 -13.67
CA GLY A 335 -14.94 8.42 -13.52
C GLY A 335 -14.00 8.46 -14.71
N VAL A 336 -13.77 9.62 -15.30
CA VAL A 336 -12.91 9.82 -16.47
C VAL A 336 -11.91 10.93 -16.20
N ILE A 337 -10.63 10.59 -16.30
CA ILE A 337 -9.51 11.53 -16.26
C ILE A 337 -8.94 11.61 -17.67
N ARG A 338 -8.99 12.79 -18.29
CA ARG A 338 -8.35 13.04 -19.58
C ARG A 338 -7.00 13.69 -19.34
N VAL A 339 -5.94 13.11 -19.89
CA VAL A 339 -4.60 13.67 -19.80
C VAL A 339 -4.41 14.56 -21.01
N ALA A 340 -4.40 15.88 -20.81
CA ALA A 340 -4.15 16.81 -21.90
C ALA A 340 -2.77 16.50 -22.51
N SER A 341 -2.74 16.18 -23.80
CA SER A 341 -1.51 16.19 -24.56
C SER A 341 -0.97 17.62 -24.50
N LYS A 342 0.09 17.87 -23.74
CA LYS A 342 0.87 19.09 -23.93
C LYS A 342 1.31 19.07 -25.39
N GLN A 343 0.72 19.93 -26.21
CA GLN A 343 1.22 20.20 -27.54
C GLN A 343 2.65 20.71 -27.36
N THR A 344 3.62 19.88 -27.73
CA THR A 344 4.99 20.32 -27.94
C THR A 344 4.96 21.18 -29.21
N ASN A 345 4.99 22.51 -29.02
CA ASN A 345 5.37 23.44 -30.10
C ASN A 345 6.85 23.28 -30.42
#